data_AF-A0A928HKT7-F1
#
_entry.id   AF-A0A928HKT7-F1
#
_cell.length_a   1.000
_cell.length_b   1.000
_cell.length_c   1.000
_cell.angle_alpha   90.00
_cell.angle_beta   90.00
_cell.angle_gamma   90.00
#
_symmetry.space_group_name_H-M   'P 1'
#
loop_
_entity.id
_entity.type
_entity.pdbx_description
1 polymer ?
#
loop_
_entity_poly.entity_id
_entity_poly.type
_entity_poly.pdbx_seq_one_letter_code
_entity_poly.pdbx_strand_id
1 'polypeptide(L)'
;MKKLLTLTSVGALLAAPAMAVQKCVALDSSTTTCTSTSTYSKADWSATCTTNSTSVPIKGIAMCSNQAADAQFGTSDAITTISSESDTTNVNCWCKMVEPAVSSWVFLYANASAGGCAISCSASCAVRARSNSAFRSALFGSLAN
;
A
#
# COMPACT_ATOMS: atom_id res chain seq x y z
N MET A 1 59.43 -40.61 19.31
CA MET A 1 58.25 -40.68 20.20
C MET A 1 57.21 -39.69 19.70
N LYS A 2 55.94 -40.10 19.75
CA LYS A 2 54.75 -39.46 19.18
C LYS A 2 54.39 -38.13 19.86
N LYS A 3 53.90 -37.17 19.07
CA LYS A 3 52.64 -36.44 19.33
C LYS A 3 52.27 -35.60 18.09
N LEU A 4 51.40 -36.19 17.26
CA LEU A 4 50.67 -35.52 16.20
C LEU A 4 49.41 -34.92 16.84
N LEU A 5 49.24 -33.61 16.78
CA LEU A 5 48.02 -32.90 17.17
C LEU A 5 47.42 -32.30 15.89
N THR A 6 46.46 -33.02 15.30
CA THR A 6 45.61 -32.52 14.21
C THR A 6 44.48 -31.68 14.79
N LEU A 7 44.51 -30.36 14.58
CA LEU A 7 43.33 -29.51 14.73
C LEU A 7 42.47 -29.65 13.48
N THR A 8 41.34 -30.34 13.59
CA THR A 8 40.25 -30.28 12.61
C THR A 8 39.55 -28.92 12.74
N SER A 9 39.89 -27.98 11.86
CA SER A 9 39.12 -26.75 11.69
C SER A 9 37.82 -27.08 10.96
N VAL A 10 36.72 -27.06 11.71
CA VAL A 10 35.35 -27.09 11.18
C VAL A 10 35.17 -25.83 10.32
N GLY A 11 35.15 -26.01 9.00
CA GLY A 11 34.79 -24.94 8.08
C GLY A 11 33.34 -24.55 8.32
N ALA A 12 33.13 -23.40 8.96
CA ALA A 12 31.83 -22.78 9.03
C ALA A 12 31.38 -22.45 7.59
N LEU A 13 30.40 -23.21 7.09
CA LEU A 13 29.64 -22.84 5.91
C LEU A 13 28.94 -21.52 6.23
N LEU A 14 29.52 -20.42 5.80
CA LEU A 14 28.86 -19.12 5.77
C LEU A 14 27.74 -19.24 4.72
N ALA A 15 26.56 -19.63 5.17
CA ALA A 15 25.34 -19.48 4.39
C ALA A 15 25.23 -18.00 4.03
N ALA A 16 25.41 -17.67 2.75
CA ALA A 16 25.17 -16.34 2.25
C ALA A 16 23.77 -15.91 2.72
N PRO A 17 23.59 -14.69 3.26
CA PRO A 17 22.26 -14.22 3.56
C PRO A 17 21.48 -14.30 2.24
N ALA A 18 20.39 -15.06 2.25
CA ALA A 18 19.49 -15.13 1.11
C ALA A 18 19.15 -13.70 0.73
N MET A 19 19.73 -13.23 -0.37
CA MET A 19 19.55 -11.85 -0.81
C MET A 19 18.04 -11.68 -0.98
N ALA A 20 17.44 -10.85 -0.12
CA ALA A 20 16.07 -10.42 -0.31
C ALA A 20 16.07 -9.78 -1.70
N VAL A 21 15.52 -10.49 -2.69
CA VAL A 21 15.42 -10.00 -4.05
C VAL A 21 14.55 -8.76 -3.96
N GLN A 22 15.17 -7.59 -3.96
CA GLN A 22 14.49 -6.31 -4.15
C GLN A 22 13.90 -6.37 -5.55
N LYS A 23 12.67 -6.88 -5.65
CA LYS A 23 11.90 -6.78 -6.87
C LYS A 23 11.47 -5.32 -6.98
N CYS A 24 12.28 -4.51 -7.66
CA CYS A 24 11.89 -3.18 -8.09
C CYS A 24 10.72 -3.34 -9.06
N VAL A 25 9.50 -3.26 -8.54
CA VAL A 25 8.30 -3.23 -9.37
C VAL A 25 8.12 -1.79 -9.84
N ALA A 26 8.42 -1.53 -11.11
CA ALA A 26 8.12 -0.25 -11.74
C ALA A 26 6.60 -0.13 -11.95
N LEU A 27 5.90 0.44 -10.97
CA LEU A 27 4.52 0.91 -11.14
C LEU A 27 4.56 2.34 -11.70
N ASP A 28 4.38 2.50 -13.01
CA ASP A 28 4.32 3.81 -13.67
C ASP A 28 2.87 4.21 -13.94
N SER A 29 2.40 5.31 -13.38
CA SER A 29 1.00 5.71 -13.44
C SER A 29 0.45 5.96 -14.86
N SER A 30 1.31 6.29 -15.83
CA SER A 30 0.94 6.68 -17.21
C SER A 30 0.67 5.48 -18.11
N THR A 31 1.42 4.38 -17.93
CA THR A 31 1.22 3.13 -18.69
C THR A 31 0.51 2.04 -17.89
N THR A 32 0.22 2.27 -16.61
CA THR A 32 -0.42 1.28 -15.75
C THR A 32 -1.93 1.24 -15.97
N THR A 33 -2.43 0.07 -16.35
CA THR A 33 -3.85 -0.28 -16.27
C THR A 33 -4.09 -1.16 -15.06
N CYS A 34 -5.04 -0.82 -14.19
CA CYS A 34 -5.40 -1.66 -13.05
C CYS A 34 -6.79 -2.27 -13.25
N THR A 35 -7.00 -3.45 -12.68
CA THR A 35 -8.30 -4.08 -12.42
C THR A 35 -8.48 -4.17 -10.91
N SER A 36 -9.70 -4.03 -10.41
CA SER A 36 -9.93 -4.04 -8.96
C SER A 36 -11.16 -4.85 -8.60
N THR A 37 -11.09 -5.55 -7.49
CA THR A 37 -12.24 -6.14 -6.81
C THR A 37 -12.51 -5.32 -5.56
N SER A 38 -13.74 -4.84 -5.40
CA SER A 38 -14.16 -4.07 -4.24
C SER A 38 -15.20 -4.85 -3.46
N THR A 39 -15.05 -4.91 -2.13
CA THR A 39 -16.11 -5.36 -1.24
C THR A 39 -16.45 -4.19 -0.31
N TYR A 40 -17.72 -3.80 -0.27
CA TYR A 40 -18.20 -2.78 0.65
C TYR A 40 -17.98 -3.23 2.11
N SER A 41 -17.82 -2.25 3.01
CA SER A 41 -17.70 -2.48 4.45
C SER A 41 -16.44 -3.25 4.90
N LYS A 42 -15.38 -3.26 4.08
CA LYS A 42 -14.04 -3.70 4.50
C LYS A 42 -13.10 -2.51 4.57
N ALA A 43 -12.09 -2.55 5.44
CA ALA A 43 -11.00 -1.56 5.39
C ALA A 43 -10.05 -1.86 4.23
N ASP A 44 -9.87 -3.13 3.89
CA ASP A 44 -8.93 -3.56 2.87
C ASP A 44 -9.49 -3.41 1.45
N TRP A 45 -8.60 -3.12 0.51
CA TRP A 45 -8.88 -3.10 -0.92
C TRP A 45 -7.73 -3.73 -1.71
N SER A 46 -8.03 -4.23 -2.90
CA SER A 46 -7.03 -4.85 -3.78
C SER A 46 -7.25 -4.50 -5.23
N ALA A 47 -6.16 -4.44 -5.98
CA ALA A 47 -6.17 -4.30 -7.42
C ALA A 47 -5.02 -5.10 -8.04
N THR A 48 -5.13 -5.43 -9.32
CA THR A 48 -4.01 -5.95 -10.12
C THR A 48 -3.67 -4.92 -11.16
N CYS A 49 -2.46 -4.38 -11.07
CA CYS A 49 -1.96 -3.32 -11.94
C CYS A 49 -0.95 -3.89 -12.93
N THR A 50 -1.16 -3.64 -14.22
CA THR A 50 -0.30 -4.11 -15.30
C THR A 50 0.46 -2.93 -15.89
N THR A 51 1.78 -3.00 -15.84
CA THR A 51 2.72 -2.02 -16.42
C THR A 51 3.65 -2.78 -17.36
N ASN A 52 3.80 -2.34 -18.61
CA ASN A 52 4.73 -2.97 -19.57
C ASN A 52 4.61 -4.51 -19.62
N SER A 53 3.38 -5.02 -19.70
CA SER A 53 3.04 -6.46 -19.71
C SER A 53 3.36 -7.23 -18.41
N THR A 54 3.81 -6.56 -17.36
CA THR A 54 4.03 -7.15 -16.03
C THR A 54 2.84 -6.82 -15.14
N SER A 55 2.13 -7.86 -14.69
CA SER A 55 0.99 -7.71 -13.78
C SER A 55 1.43 -7.89 -12.33
N VAL A 56 1.03 -6.93 -11.50
CA VAL A 56 1.42 -6.83 -10.09
C VAL A 56 0.15 -6.74 -9.26
N PRO A 57 -0.12 -7.71 -8.38
CA PRO A 57 -1.15 -7.55 -7.38
C PRO A 57 -0.72 -6.48 -6.37
N ILE A 58 -1.59 -5.50 -6.15
CA ILE A 58 -1.45 -4.49 -5.11
C ILE A 58 -2.55 -4.69 -4.07
N LYS A 59 -2.19 -4.46 -2.82
CA LYS A 59 -3.14 -4.42 -1.70
C LYS A 59 -3.00 -3.10 -0.99
N GLY A 60 -4.10 -2.62 -0.45
CA GLY A 60 -4.11 -1.43 0.35
C GLY A 60 -5.18 -1.48 1.42
N ILE A 61 -5.13 -0.47 2.26
CA ILE A 61 -6.09 -0.20 3.32
C ILE A 61 -6.73 1.15 3.06
N ALA A 62 -7.96 1.29 3.53
CA ALA A 62 -8.75 2.50 3.49
C ALA A 62 -9.17 2.85 4.91
N MET A 63 -9.03 4.11 5.26
CA MET A 63 -9.34 4.60 6.60
C MET A 63 -10.07 5.92 6.54
N CYS A 64 -10.96 6.11 7.51
CA CYS A 64 -11.69 7.35 7.70
C CYS A 64 -11.00 8.17 8.79
N SER A 65 -10.84 9.46 8.52
CA SER A 65 -10.16 10.40 9.41
C SER A 65 -10.91 11.72 9.54
N ASN A 66 -10.70 12.43 10.64
CA ASN A 66 -11.10 13.83 10.78
C ASN A 66 -10.12 14.79 10.06
N GLN A 67 -8.94 14.28 9.68
CA GLN A 67 -7.95 15.04 8.92
C GLN A 67 -8.37 15.14 7.46
N ALA A 68 -8.60 16.36 6.99
CA ALA A 68 -8.77 16.66 5.57
C ALA A 68 -7.42 16.88 4.88
N ALA A 69 -7.41 16.83 3.55
CA ALA A 69 -6.31 17.34 2.73
C ALA A 69 -6.72 18.63 2.05
N ASP A 70 -5.75 19.46 1.66
CA ASP A 70 -5.99 20.71 0.92
C ASP A 70 -6.59 20.46 -0.48
N ALA A 71 -6.35 19.26 -1.04
CA ALA A 71 -6.85 18.87 -2.35
C ALA A 71 -7.09 17.36 -2.44
N GLN A 72 -8.00 16.96 -3.34
CA GLN A 72 -8.17 15.57 -3.75
C GLN A 72 -6.85 15.00 -4.27
N PHE A 73 -6.52 13.77 -3.85
CA PHE A 73 -5.25 13.07 -4.08
C PHE A 73 -4.03 13.71 -3.40
N GLY A 74 -4.23 14.67 -2.49
CA GLY A 74 -3.19 15.11 -1.58
C GLY A 74 -2.66 13.94 -0.75
N THR A 75 -1.35 13.93 -0.55
CA THR A 75 -0.66 12.84 0.17
C THR A 75 -0.26 13.24 1.58
N SER A 76 -0.27 12.28 2.51
CA SER A 76 0.24 12.47 3.86
C SER A 76 0.93 11.22 4.36
N ASP A 77 2.06 11.34 5.04
CA ASP A 77 2.77 10.18 5.59
C ASP A 77 2.07 9.57 6.80
N ALA A 78 1.33 10.42 7.53
CA ALA A 78 0.55 10.04 8.69
C ALA A 78 -0.85 10.67 8.65
N ILE A 79 -1.82 9.95 9.21
CA ILE A 79 -3.15 10.49 9.51
C ILE A 79 -3.42 10.29 11.01
N THR A 80 -3.73 11.37 11.73
CA THR A 80 -3.67 11.40 13.20
C THR A 80 -4.92 10.86 13.91
N THR A 81 -5.98 10.53 13.18
CA THR A 81 -7.18 9.94 13.76
C THR A 81 -7.74 8.93 12.78
N ILE A 82 -7.55 7.66 13.09
CA ILE A 82 -8.07 6.52 12.34
C ILE A 82 -9.13 5.92 13.22
N SER A 83 -10.39 5.97 12.80
CA SER A 83 -11.39 5.10 13.39
C SER A 83 -12.09 4.30 12.32
N SER A 84 -12.15 2.99 12.52
CA SER A 84 -13.07 2.09 11.82
C SER A 84 -14.49 2.23 12.34
N GLU A 85 -14.71 2.99 13.41
CA GLU A 85 -16.01 3.20 14.05
C GLU A 85 -16.65 4.54 13.68
N SER A 86 -17.96 4.60 13.86
CA SER A 86 -18.87 5.72 13.61
C SER A 86 -18.65 6.92 14.54
N ASP A 87 -17.40 7.33 14.76
CA ASP A 87 -17.10 8.65 15.30
C ASP A 87 -17.51 9.67 14.26
N THR A 88 -18.54 10.46 14.57
CA THR A 88 -19.19 11.43 13.69
C THR A 88 -18.24 12.39 12.96
N THR A 89 -17.00 12.53 13.45
CA THR A 89 -15.99 13.43 12.87
C THR A 89 -15.11 12.80 11.80
N ASN A 90 -15.02 11.46 11.74
CA ASN A 90 -14.14 10.75 10.81
C ASN A 90 -14.80 10.57 9.43
N VAL A 91 -14.88 11.66 8.68
CA VAL A 91 -15.57 11.70 7.38
C VAL A 91 -14.65 11.68 6.17
N ASN A 92 -13.35 11.91 6.35
CA ASN A 92 -12.38 12.00 5.26
C ASN A 92 -11.85 10.62 4.90
N CYS A 93 -12.06 10.19 3.66
CA CYS A 93 -11.60 8.91 3.15
C CYS A 93 -10.15 9.01 2.65
N TRP A 94 -9.28 8.18 3.22
CA TRP A 94 -7.88 8.04 2.88
C TRP A 94 -7.55 6.62 2.45
N CYS A 95 -6.72 6.49 1.42
CA CYS A 95 -6.26 5.21 0.89
C CYS A 95 -4.76 5.08 1.04
N LYS A 96 -4.26 3.88 1.33
CA LYS A 96 -2.82 3.60 1.37
C LYS A 96 -2.55 2.24 0.77
N MET A 97 -1.54 2.13 -0.08
CA MET A 97 -1.03 0.86 -0.55
C MET A 97 -0.09 0.29 0.51
N VAL A 98 -0.18 -1.01 0.77
CA VAL A 98 0.65 -1.74 1.74
C VAL A 98 1.44 -2.87 1.10
N GLU A 99 1.02 -3.35 -0.08
CA GLU A 99 1.75 -4.31 -0.90
C GLU A 99 1.70 -3.90 -2.38
N PRO A 100 2.79 -4.09 -3.16
CA PRO A 100 4.08 -4.69 -2.75
C PRO A 100 5.02 -3.72 -2.01
N ALA A 101 4.71 -2.41 -2.04
CA ALA A 101 5.43 -1.37 -1.33
C ALA A 101 4.42 -0.48 -0.60
N VAL A 102 4.88 0.19 0.46
CA VAL A 102 4.03 1.06 1.27
C VAL A 102 4.02 2.46 0.66
N SER A 103 2.84 3.00 0.37
CA SER A 103 2.67 4.39 -0.09
C SER A 103 2.44 5.35 1.08
N SER A 104 2.53 6.65 0.83
CA SER A 104 1.85 7.63 1.69
C SER A 104 0.32 7.45 1.60
N TRP A 105 -0.41 8.00 2.56
CA TRP A 105 -1.87 8.09 2.49
C TRP A 105 -2.28 9.04 1.40
N VAL A 106 -3.28 8.69 0.60
CA VAL A 106 -3.83 9.49 -0.50
C VAL A 106 -5.28 9.85 -0.16
N PHE A 107 -5.59 11.14 -0.06
CA PHE A 107 -6.93 11.62 0.21
C PHE A 107 -7.84 11.45 -1.01
N LEU A 108 -9.06 10.96 -0.80
CA LEU A 108 -10.06 10.84 -1.85
C LEU A 108 -11.14 11.91 -1.78
N TYR A 109 -11.89 11.96 -0.68
CA TYR A 109 -13.03 12.86 -0.50
C TYR A 109 -13.46 12.90 0.97
N ALA A 110 -14.27 13.89 1.31
CA ALA A 110 -15.04 13.91 2.55
C ALA A 110 -16.46 13.36 2.31
N ASN A 111 -16.90 12.44 3.16
CA ASN A 111 -18.28 11.94 3.17
C ASN A 111 -19.17 12.86 4.02
N ALA A 112 -20.49 12.77 3.85
CA ALA A 112 -21.44 13.48 4.71
C ALA A 112 -21.55 12.86 6.12
N SER A 113 -21.11 11.61 6.29
CA SER A 113 -21.16 10.91 7.58
C SER A 113 -20.01 9.90 7.74
N ALA A 114 -19.62 9.65 8.98
CA ALA A 114 -18.58 8.69 9.29
C ALA A 114 -18.97 7.25 8.94
N GLY A 115 -20.24 6.87 9.18
CA GLY A 115 -20.77 5.57 8.75
C GLY A 115 -20.71 5.41 7.23
N GLY A 116 -21.06 6.46 6.47
CA GLY A 116 -20.92 6.47 5.02
C GLY A 116 -19.47 6.30 4.56
N CYS A 117 -18.52 6.96 5.24
CA CYS A 117 -17.10 6.78 4.98
C CYS A 117 -16.67 5.33 5.24
N ALA A 118 -16.99 4.76 6.41
CA ALA A 118 -16.60 3.40 6.78
C ALA A 118 -17.11 2.32 5.80
N ILE A 119 -18.31 2.52 5.24
CA ILE A 119 -18.92 1.56 4.28
C ILE A 119 -18.28 1.65 2.89
N SER A 120 -17.96 2.86 2.43
CA SER A 120 -17.68 3.12 1.00
C SER A 120 -16.22 3.45 0.68
N CYS A 121 -15.39 3.76 1.68
CA CYS A 121 -14.04 4.26 1.45
C CYS A 121 -13.15 3.24 0.72
N SER A 122 -13.10 1.98 1.16
CA SER A 122 -12.31 0.92 0.50
C SER A 122 -12.76 0.62 -0.92
N ALA A 123 -14.08 0.55 -1.14
CA ALA A 123 -14.63 0.38 -2.48
C ALA A 123 -14.22 1.55 -3.39
N SER A 124 -14.19 2.77 -2.85
CA SER A 124 -13.72 3.95 -3.57
C SER A 124 -12.22 3.86 -3.87
N CYS A 125 -11.38 3.44 -2.93
CA CYS A 125 -9.95 3.22 -3.15
C CYS A 125 -9.70 2.23 -4.29
N ALA A 126 -10.37 1.07 -4.28
CA ALA A 126 -10.30 0.07 -5.33
C ALA A 126 -10.70 0.64 -6.71
N VAL A 127 -11.85 1.31 -6.78
CA VAL A 127 -12.35 1.91 -8.03
C VAL A 127 -11.40 3.00 -8.55
N ARG A 128 -10.83 3.84 -7.66
CA ARG A 128 -9.90 4.90 -8.06
C ARG A 128 -8.57 4.34 -8.52
N ALA A 129 -8.04 3.31 -7.87
CA ALA A 129 -6.87 2.57 -8.36
C ALA A 129 -7.10 2.07 -9.80
N ARG A 130 -8.30 1.53 -10.08
CA ARG A 130 -8.71 1.06 -11.41
C ARG A 130 -8.80 2.18 -12.45
N SER A 131 -9.59 3.23 -12.17
CA SER A 131 -10.06 4.14 -13.22
C SER A 131 -9.44 5.53 -13.21
N ASN A 132 -8.62 5.91 -12.22
CA ASN A 132 -8.09 7.26 -12.11
C ASN A 132 -6.55 7.29 -12.10
N SER A 133 -5.96 7.85 -13.15
CA SER A 133 -4.50 7.95 -13.28
C SER A 133 -3.85 8.95 -12.30
N ALA A 134 -4.55 10.02 -11.91
CA ALA A 134 -4.05 10.96 -10.90
C ALA A 134 -3.94 10.29 -9.52
N PHE A 135 -4.96 9.51 -9.15
CA PHE A 135 -4.90 8.69 -7.94
C PHE A 135 -3.74 7.69 -7.98
N ARG A 136 -3.55 6.97 -9.10
CA ARG A 136 -2.40 6.07 -9.25
C ARG A 136 -1.07 6.82 -9.17
N SER A 137 -0.99 8.02 -9.72
CA SER A 137 0.22 8.86 -9.66
C SER A 137 0.54 9.25 -8.22
N ALA A 138 -0.46 9.66 -7.44
CA ALA A 138 -0.27 9.96 -6.01
C ALA A 138 0.12 8.71 -5.21
N LEU A 139 -0.52 7.57 -5.50
CA LEU A 139 -0.28 6.30 -4.81
C LEU A 139 1.10 5.71 -5.11
N PHE A 140 1.54 5.71 -6.37
CA PHE A 140 2.81 5.11 -6.80
C PHE A 140 3.98 6.09 -6.74
N GLY A 141 3.72 7.40 -6.83
CA GLY A 141 4.74 8.44 -6.67
C GLY A 141 5.21 8.62 -5.23
N SER A 142 4.47 8.08 -4.26
CA SER A 142 4.75 8.16 -2.82
C SER A 142 5.22 6.83 -2.22
N LEU A 143 5.67 5.88 -3.05
CA LEU A 143 6.18 4.61 -2.54
C LEU A 143 7.48 4.86 -1.78
N ALA A 144 7.54 4.37 -0.54
CA ALA A 144 8.76 4.38 0.23
C ALA A 144 9.85 3.59 -0.52
N ASN A 145 10.97 4.26 -0.83
CA ASN A 145 12.18 3.64 -1.36
C ASN A 145 12.95 2.91 -0.26
#